data_AF-A0A933XKU2-F1
#
_entry.id   AF-A0A933XKU2-F1
#
_cell.length_a   1.000
_cell.length_b   1.000
_cell.length_c   1.000
_cell.angle_alpha   90.00
_cell.angle_beta   90.00
_cell.angle_gamma   90.00
#
_symmetry.space_group_name_H-M   'P 1'
#
loop_
_entity.id
_entity.type
_entity.pdbx_description
1 polymer ?
#
loop_
_entity_poly.entity_id
_entity_poly.type
_entity_poly.pdbx_seq_one_letter_code
_entity_poly.pdbx_strand_id
1 'polypeptide(L)' 'MKELLIYQDDNGEWLATSEKMPGFVARGKTQKEALDKMKKAFSIYYPCAGDNCKDSRK' A
#
# COMPACT_ATOMS: atom_id res chain seq x y z
N MET A 1 -6.66 -2.37 11.67
CA MET A 1 -5.54 -2.09 10.76
C MET A 1 -5.18 -3.40 10.09
N LYS A 2 -5.58 -3.56 8.82
CA LYS A 2 -5.48 -4.82 8.08
C LYS A 2 -4.03 -5.01 7.60
N GLU A 3 -3.38 -6.04 8.13
CA GLU A 3 -2.18 -6.75 7.69
C GLU A 3 -1.34 -6.05 6.61
N LEU A 4 -0.51 -5.11 7.08
CA LEU A 4 0.62 -4.56 6.34
C LEU A 4 1.88 -5.17 6.95
N LEU A 5 2.60 -5.95 6.15
CA LEU A 5 3.91 -6.49 6.51
C LEU A 5 4.97 -5.46 6.15
N ILE A 6 5.74 -5.04 7.14
CA ILE A 6 6.80 -4.05 6.97
C ILE A 6 8.08 -4.61 7.55
N TYR A 7 9.13 -4.61 6.74
CA TYR A 7 10.44 -5.10 7.13
C TYR A 7 11.53 -4.29 6.41
N GLN A 8 12.74 -4.36 6.95
CA GLN A 8 13.90 -3.71 6.36
C GLN A 8 14.72 -4.76 5.61
N ASP A 9 15.18 -4.40 4.41
CA ASP A 9 16.07 -5.23 3.59
C ASP A 9 17.54 -5.08 4.05
N ASP A 10 18.38 -6.00 3.60
CA ASP A 10 19.84 -5.99 3.85
C ASP A 10 20.51 -4.69 3.33
N ASN A 11 19.92 -4.07 2.29
CA ASN A 11 20.35 -2.76 1.77
C ASN A 11 19.93 -1.56 2.64
N GLY A 12 19.27 -1.79 3.78
CA GLY A 12 18.74 -0.75 4.66
C GLY A 12 17.46 -0.08 4.17
N GLU A 13 16.87 -0.56 3.08
CA GLU A 13 15.61 -0.06 2.54
C GLU A 13 14.40 -0.66 3.28
N TRP A 14 13.35 0.14 3.44
CA TRP A 14 12.09 -0.31 4.02
C TRP A 14 11.15 -0.85 2.95
N LEU A 15 10.67 -2.07 3.14
CA LEU A 15 9.74 -2.76 2.27
C LEU A 15 8.40 -2.90 3.00
N ALA A 16 7.32 -2.46 2.35
CA ALA A 16 5.95 -2.61 2.82
C ALA A 16 5.16 -3.43 1.81
N THR A 17 4.51 -4.49 2.27
CA THR A 17 3.66 -5.39 1.48
C THR A 17 2.36 -5.67 2.22
N SER A 18 1.37 -6.22 1.52
CA SER A 18 0.10 -6.64 2.11
C SER A 18 -0.48 -7.81 1.36
N GLU A 19 -1.10 -8.72 2.09
CA GLU A 19 -1.82 -9.87 1.53
C GLU A 19 -2.99 -9.46 0.64
N LYS A 20 -3.50 -8.23 0.81
CA LYS A 20 -4.53 -7.66 -0.05
C LYS A 20 -4.02 -7.21 -1.41
N MET A 21 -2.71 -7.05 -1.57
CA MET A 21 -2.09 -6.65 -2.82
C MET A 21 -0.89 -7.57 -3.07
N PRO A 22 -1.16 -8.87 -3.32
CA PRO A 22 -0.09 -9.82 -3.56
C PRO A 22 0.70 -9.40 -4.81
N GLY A 23 2.02 -9.40 -4.69
CA GLY A 23 2.93 -8.99 -5.76
C GLY A 23 3.25 -7.49 -5.80
N PHE A 24 2.58 -6.64 -5.00
CA PHE A 24 2.97 -5.24 -4.86
C PHE A 24 3.78 -5.02 -3.58
N VAL A 25 5.01 -4.53 -3.75
CA VAL A 25 5.91 -4.19 -2.64
C VAL A 25 6.33 -2.73 -2.77
N ALA A 26 5.99 -1.94 -1.77
CA ALA A 26 6.39 -0.55 -1.67
C ALA A 26 7.75 -0.44 -0.97
N ARG A 27 8.75 0.07 -1.67
CA ARG A 27 10.10 0.35 -1.14
C ARG A 27 10.30 1.82 -0.81
N GLY A 28 11.00 2.13 0.28
CA GLY A 28 11.35 3.49 0.66
C GLY A 28 12.56 3.55 1.57
N LYS A 29 13.22 4.71 1.64
CA LYS A 29 14.38 4.90 2.54
C LYS A 29 14.00 4.93 4.01
N THR A 30 12.72 5.18 4.30
CA THR A 30 12.17 5.20 5.65
C THR A 30 10.88 4.38 5.69
N GLN A 31 10.56 3.84 6.88
CA GLN A 31 9.32 3.10 7.11
C GLN A 31 8.08 3.91 6.69
N LYS A 32 8.08 5.20 6.99
CA LYS A 32 6.98 6.13 6.65
C LYS A 32 6.82 6.27 5.14
N GLU A 33 7.91 6.32 4.39
CA GLU A 33 7.87 6.46 2.93
C GLU A 33 7.35 5.18 2.25
N ALA A 34 7.77 4.01 2.72
CA ALA A 34 7.25 2.73 2.25
C ALA A 34 5.74 2.60 2.53
N LEU A 35 5.30 3.00 3.72
CA LEU A 35 3.89 3.05 4.10
C LEU A 35 3.07 4.04 3.25
N ASP A 36 3.59 5.23 2.97
CA ASP A 36 2.90 6.24 2.16
C ASP A 36 2.68 5.76 0.73
N LYS A 37 3.73 5.14 0.14
CA LYS A 37 3.65 4.49 -1.18
C LYS A 37 2.62 3.35 -1.18
N MET A 38 2.61 2.53 -0.14
CA MET A 38 1.64 1.44 -0.01
C MET A 38 0.21 1.99 0.09
N LYS A 39 -0.03 3.02 0.91
CA LYS A 39 -1.35 3.68 1.03
C LYS A 39 -1.82 4.29 -0.29
N LYS A 40 -0.93 4.95 -1.04
CA LYS A 40 -1.23 5.47 -2.37
C LYS A 40 -1.61 4.36 -3.34
N ALA A 41 -0.85 3.25 -3.35
CA ALA A 41 -1.19 2.08 -4.15
C ALA A 41 -2.57 1.51 -3.76
N PHE A 42 -2.88 1.43 -2.46
CA PHE A 42 -4.21 1.03 -1.99
C PHE A 42 -5.30 1.97 -2.47
N SER A 43 -5.06 3.28 -2.48
CA SER A 43 -6.03 4.26 -2.98
C SER A 43 -6.27 4.14 -4.48
N ILE A 44 -5.26 3.73 -5.26
CA ILE A 44 -5.36 3.57 -6.72
C ILE A 44 -5.98 2.22 -7.07
N TYR A 45 -5.57 1.15 -6.39
CA TYR A 45 -5.99 -0.22 -6.67
C TYR A 45 -7.35 -0.54 -6.05
N TYR A 46 -7.66 0.04 -4.89
CA TYR A 46 -8.94 -0.07 -4.20
C TYR A 46 -9.61 1.31 -4.04
N PRO A 47 -9.95 2.00 -5.14
CA PRO A 47 -10.56 3.33 -5.07
C PRO A 47 -11.95 3.30 -4.41
N CYS A 48 -12.62 2.15 -4.40
CA CYS A 48 -13.95 1.96 -3.80
C CYS A 48 -13.95 1.50 -2.32
N ALA A 49 -12.81 1.44 -1.62
CA ALA A 49 -12.78 0.91 -0.24
C ALA A 49 -13.34 1.88 0.82
N GLY A 50 -13.69 3.10 0.44
CA GLY A 50 -14.47 4.03 1.27
C GLY A 50 -15.93 4.00 0.85
N ASP A 51 -16.84 4.22 1.80
CA ASP A 51 -18.31 4.29 1.73
C ASP A 51 -18.90 5.25 0.67
N ASN A 52 -18.09 5.75 -0.27
CA ASN A 52 -18.42 6.74 -1.28
C ASN A 52 -17.94 6.34 -2.69
N CYS A 53 -18.02 5.05 -3.05
CA CYS A 53 -17.95 4.71 -4.48
C CYS A 53 -19.27 5.11 -5.16
N LYS A 54 -19.40 6.40 -5.53
CA LYS A 54 -20.40 6.83 -6.50
C LYS A 54 -20.01 6.25 -7.85
N ASP A 55 -20.62 5.09 -8.13
CA ASP A 55 -20.77 4.52 -9.46
C ASP A 55 -21.12 5.66 -10.43
N SER A 56 -20.11 6.07 -11.20
CA SER A 56 -20.27 6.96 -12.33
C SER A 56 -20.25 6.08 -13.58
N ARG A 57 -21.11 5.05 -13.65
CA ARG A 57 -21.43 4.45 -14.94
C ARG A 57 -22.30 5.43 -15.70
N LYS A 58 -21.67 5.95 -16.74
CA LYS A 58 -22.18 6.90 -17.72
C LYS A 58 -23.18 6.22 -18.65
#